data_AF-A0A7V4I9D8-F1
#
_entry.id   AF-A0A7V4I9D8-F1
#
_cell.length_a   1.000
_cell.length_b   1.000
_cell.length_c   1.000
_cell.angle_alpha   90.00
_cell.angle_beta   90.00
_cell.angle_gamma   90.00
#
_symmetry.space_group_name_H-M   'P 1'
#
loop_
_entity.id
_entity.type
_entity.pdbx_description
1 polymer ?
#
loop_
_entity_poly.entity_id
_entity_poly.type
_entity_poly.pdbx_seq_one_letter_code
_entity_poly.pdbx_strand_id
1 'polypeptide(L)'
;MDALLLIILVILAVYIVFLHVRLAKRDLLIGKLLNTIREYNRNDGNFSVSEEKLLDEKVLSFILGDIKAARVYLHYTKRQEDAVNILREGFRFADSFYKTAFQVTGDRLELVVKHNSKKYFGEYIVVICISENIIRFYNDEIIKSGVKNCHFENILTERPAILNDNSDTIYTLPSQYIKGFINYSTGEIFPNPAFDYNYNSPWFNINLSRLKL
;
A
#
# COMPACT_ATOMS: atom_id res chain seq x y z
N MET A 1 -21.19 4.22 43.11
CA MET A 1 -20.94 4.03 41.66
C MET A 1 -19.47 3.75 41.36
N ASP A 2 -18.54 4.29 42.16
CA ASP A 2 -17.10 4.22 41.88
C ASP A 2 -16.50 2.80 41.95
N ALA A 3 -16.96 1.96 42.88
CA ALA A 3 -16.47 0.57 43.00
C ALA A 3 -16.83 -0.30 41.79
N LEU A 4 -18.03 -0.11 41.21
CA LEU A 4 -18.48 -0.87 40.04
C LEU A 4 -17.72 -0.45 38.78
N LEU A 5 -17.42 0.84 38.67
CA LEU A 5 -16.61 1.39 37.58
C LEU A 5 -15.15 0.90 37.64
N LEU A 6 -14.61 0.76 38.85
CA LEU A 6 -13.26 0.20 39.08
C LEU A 6 -13.19 -1.28 38.70
N ILE A 7 -14.21 -2.07 39.03
CA ILE A 7 -14.29 -3.50 38.63
C ILE A 7 -14.34 -3.64 37.11
N ILE A 8 -15.16 -2.83 36.43
CA ILE A 8 -15.25 -2.84 34.97
C ILE A 8 -13.90 -2.49 34.33
N LEU A 9 -13.19 -1.47 34.85
CA LEU A 9 -11.86 -1.09 34.38
C LEU A 9 -10.84 -2.24 34.52
N VAL A 10 -10.85 -2.95 35.64
CA VAL A 10 -9.95 -4.09 35.87
C VAL A 10 -10.26 -5.23 34.89
N ILE A 11 -11.54 -5.57 34.68
CA ILE A 11 -11.94 -6.61 33.72
C ILE A 11 -11.51 -6.22 32.30
N LEU A 12 -11.70 -4.96 31.90
CA LEU A 12 -11.31 -4.47 30.59
C LEU A 12 -9.79 -4.55 30.39
N ALA A 13 -9.00 -4.16 31.40
CA ALA A 13 -7.54 -4.23 31.35
C ALA A 13 -7.04 -5.68 31.21
N VAL A 14 -7.60 -6.61 31.99
CA VAL A 14 -7.28 -8.05 31.88
C VAL A 14 -7.64 -8.58 30.49
N TYR A 15 -8.77 -8.17 29.94
CA TYR A 15 -9.21 -8.58 28.60
C TYR A 15 -8.29 -8.05 27.49
N ILE A 16 -7.82 -6.80 27.59
CA ILE A 16 -6.87 -6.21 26.63
C ILE A 16 -5.54 -6.97 26.65
N VAL A 17 -5.01 -7.28 27.84
CA VAL A 17 -3.78 -8.08 27.99
C VAL A 17 -3.97 -9.49 27.41
N PHE A 18 -5.11 -10.12 27.70
CA PHE A 18 -5.46 -11.43 27.14
C PHE A 18 -5.49 -11.42 25.61
N LEU A 19 -6.09 -10.39 25.00
CA LEU A 19 -6.12 -10.22 23.54
C LEU A 19 -4.72 -10.07 22.95
N HIS A 20 -3.84 -9.26 23.57
CA HIS A 20 -2.46 -9.08 23.11
C HIS A 20 -1.67 -10.40 23.15
N VAL A 21 -1.80 -11.16 24.24
CA VAL A 21 -1.16 -12.48 24.36
C VAL A 21 -1.71 -13.45 23.31
N ARG A 22 -3.02 -13.42 23.05
CA ARG A 22 -3.65 -14.28 22.05
C ARG A 22 -3.19 -13.94 20.63
N LEU A 23 -3.02 -12.65 20.30
CA LEU A 23 -2.49 -12.20 19.02
C LEU A 23 -1.04 -12.65 18.83
N ALA A 24 -0.16 -12.39 19.81
CA ALA A 24 1.23 -12.80 19.75
C ALA A 24 1.41 -14.33 19.58
N LYS A 25 0.55 -15.13 20.23
CA LYS A 25 0.53 -16.59 20.03
C LYS A 25 0.14 -17.00 18.61
N ARG A 26 -0.82 -16.31 17.98
CA ARG A 26 -1.19 -16.58 16.58
C ARG A 26 -0.05 -16.24 15.63
N ASP A 27 0.63 -15.12 15.84
CA ASP A 27 1.77 -14.72 15.00
C ASP A 27 2.90 -15.74 15.06
N LEU A 28 3.19 -16.28 16.25
CA LEU A 28 4.18 -17.35 16.43
C LEU A 28 3.76 -18.67 15.75
N LEU A 29 2.49 -19.05 15.86
CA LEU A 29 1.98 -20.26 15.21
C LEU A 29 2.04 -20.15 13.69
N ILE A 30 1.75 -18.97 13.15
CA ILE A 30 1.81 -18.70 11.72
C ILE A 30 3.27 -18.71 11.24
N GLY A 31 4.18 -18.09 11.99
CA GLY A 31 5.61 -18.17 11.71
C GLY A 31 6.11 -19.62 11.64
N LYS A 32 5.65 -20.47 12.58
CA LYS A 32 5.95 -21.91 12.55
C LYS A 32 5.35 -22.62 11.33
N LEU A 33 4.09 -22.34 11.00
CA LEU A 33 3.41 -22.92 9.83
C LEU A 33 4.10 -22.54 8.51
N LEU A 34 4.48 -21.28 8.35
CA LEU A 34 5.24 -20.80 7.19
C LEU A 34 6.59 -21.49 7.09
N ASN A 35 7.30 -21.66 8.21
CA ASN A 35 8.58 -22.38 8.23
C ASN A 35 8.39 -23.86 7.89
N THR A 36 7.35 -24.53 8.40
CA THR A 36 7.05 -25.92 8.06
C THR A 36 6.69 -26.08 6.59
N ILE A 37 5.89 -25.18 6.01
CA ILE A 37 5.60 -25.18 4.56
C ILE A 37 6.89 -24.98 3.76
N ARG A 38 7.77 -24.10 4.21
CA ARG A 38 9.08 -23.86 3.58
C ARG A 38 9.98 -25.10 3.64
N GLU A 39 10.06 -25.77 4.78
CA GLU A 39 10.84 -27.01 4.95
C GLU A 39 10.25 -28.17 4.13
N TYR A 40 8.92 -28.28 4.07
CA TYR A 40 8.24 -29.29 3.26
C TYR A 40 8.51 -29.09 1.76
N ASN A 41 8.40 -27.85 1.26
CA ASN A 41 8.68 -27.51 -0.14
C ASN A 41 10.16 -27.72 -0.52
N ARG A 42 11.09 -27.70 0.44
CA ARG A 42 12.51 -28.02 0.18
C ARG A 42 12.79 -29.52 0.04
N ASN A 43 11.98 -30.37 0.65
CA ASN A 43 12.17 -31.82 0.65
C ASN A 43 11.46 -32.53 -0.51
N ASP A 44 10.40 -31.95 -1.07
CA ASP A 44 9.65 -32.51 -2.20
C ASP A 44 10.20 -31.96 -3.53
N GLY A 45 11.26 -32.59 -4.04
CA GLY A 45 12.07 -32.15 -5.18
C GLY A 45 11.37 -32.10 -6.56
N ASN A 46 10.04 -32.03 -6.62
CA ASN A 46 9.26 -32.04 -7.87
C ASN A 46 8.20 -30.93 -7.97
N PHE A 47 8.17 -29.97 -7.06
CA PHE A 47 7.40 -28.74 -7.25
C PHE A 47 8.34 -27.55 -7.13
N SER A 48 8.77 -27.00 -8.28
CA SER A 48 9.45 -25.71 -8.30
C SER A 48 8.44 -24.60 -7.98
N VAL A 49 7.92 -24.57 -6.74
CA VAL A 49 7.46 -23.31 -6.17
C VAL A 49 8.74 -22.50 -6.09
N SER A 50 9.01 -21.68 -7.12
CA SER A 50 10.04 -20.65 -7.04
C SER A 50 9.87 -20.00 -5.67
N GLU A 51 10.88 -20.10 -4.78
CA GLU A 51 10.82 -19.49 -3.45
C GLU A 51 10.61 -17.98 -3.69
N GLU A 52 9.35 -17.53 -3.66
CA GLU A 52 8.97 -16.14 -3.85
C GLU A 52 9.77 -15.29 -2.85
N LYS A 53 10.49 -14.31 -3.36
CA LYS A 53 11.43 -13.47 -2.60
C LYS A 53 10.75 -12.30 -1.92
N LEU A 54 9.42 -12.25 -1.93
CA LEU A 54 8.64 -11.16 -1.30
C LEU A 54 8.98 -11.00 0.19
N LEU A 55 9.20 -12.11 0.89
CA LEU A 55 9.47 -12.13 2.32
C LEU A 55 10.95 -11.99 2.67
N ASP A 56 11.81 -11.85 1.66
CA ASP A 56 13.22 -11.55 1.90
C ASP A 56 13.34 -10.18 2.58
N GLU A 57 14.24 -10.08 3.55
CA GLU A 57 14.38 -8.89 4.39
C GLU A 57 14.64 -7.62 3.58
N LYS A 58 15.43 -7.73 2.50
CA LYS A 58 15.69 -6.63 1.56
C LYS A 58 14.39 -6.13 0.89
N VAL A 59 13.53 -7.05 0.46
CA VAL A 59 12.26 -6.72 -0.21
C VAL A 59 11.26 -6.16 0.79
N LEU A 60 11.13 -6.78 1.97
CA LEU A 60 10.28 -6.27 3.04
C LEU A 60 10.70 -4.89 3.52
N SER A 61 12.01 -4.64 3.66
CA SER A 61 12.54 -3.32 4.02
C SER A 61 12.23 -2.28 2.93
N PHE A 62 12.32 -2.67 1.66
CA PHE A 62 11.94 -1.79 0.56
C PHE A 62 10.44 -1.46 0.56
N ILE A 63 9.56 -2.43 0.80
CA ILE A 63 8.11 -2.20 0.85
C ILE A 63 7.73 -1.40 2.11
N LEU A 64 8.17 -1.83 3.28
CA LEU A 64 7.65 -1.37 4.58
C LEU A 64 8.51 -0.28 5.24
N GLY A 65 9.66 0.07 4.67
CA GLY A 65 10.62 1.00 5.28
C GLY A 65 10.03 2.36 5.66
N ASP A 66 9.07 2.86 4.88
CA ASP A 66 8.48 4.20 5.06
C ASP A 66 7.12 4.18 5.78
N ILE A 67 6.66 3.02 6.25
CA ILE A 67 5.28 2.83 6.71
C ILE A 67 4.90 3.63 7.97
N LYS A 68 5.90 4.12 8.72
CA LYS A 68 5.69 4.99 9.87
C LYS A 68 5.36 6.42 9.49
N ALA A 69 5.80 6.87 8.31
CA ALA A 69 5.67 8.26 7.84
C ALA A 69 4.74 8.40 6.63
N ALA A 70 4.52 7.31 5.89
CA ALA A 70 3.75 7.30 4.66
C ALA A 70 2.76 6.13 4.60
N ARG A 71 1.65 6.34 3.89
CA ARG A 71 0.80 5.24 3.44
C ARG A 71 1.48 4.55 2.28
N VAL A 72 1.68 3.25 2.44
CA VAL A 72 2.27 2.40 1.41
C VAL A 72 1.16 1.65 0.68
N TYR A 73 1.23 1.67 -0.64
CA TYR A 73 0.31 0.94 -1.51
C TYR A 73 1.08 0.08 -2.49
N LEU A 74 0.50 -1.06 -2.83
CA LEU A 74 1.05 -2.00 -3.79
C LEU A 74 0.13 -2.14 -4.99
N HIS A 75 0.72 -2.16 -6.17
CA HIS A 75 0.04 -2.47 -7.43
C HIS A 75 0.80 -3.57 -8.17
N TYR A 76 0.07 -4.53 -8.72
CA TYR A 76 0.64 -5.69 -9.42
C TYR A 76 0.48 -5.49 -10.91
N THR A 77 1.55 -5.73 -11.65
CA THR A 77 1.53 -5.74 -13.11
C THR A 77 2.29 -6.94 -13.68
N LYS A 78 1.82 -7.42 -14.82
CA LYS A 78 2.34 -8.62 -15.49
C LYS A 78 3.64 -8.35 -16.24
N ARG A 79 3.82 -7.14 -16.77
CA ARG A 79 4.94 -6.81 -17.65
C ARG A 79 5.88 -5.83 -16.97
N GLN A 80 7.17 -6.07 -17.09
CA GLN A 80 8.19 -5.15 -16.61
C GLN A 80 8.05 -3.77 -17.27
N GLU A 81 7.71 -3.74 -18.57
CA GLU A 81 7.52 -2.50 -19.32
C GLU A 81 6.45 -1.61 -18.68
N ASP A 82 5.36 -2.19 -18.17
CA ASP A 82 4.29 -1.45 -17.50
C ASP A 82 4.79 -0.86 -16.18
N ALA A 83 5.57 -1.62 -15.40
CA ALA A 83 6.17 -1.13 -14.16
C ALA A 83 7.16 0.02 -14.42
N VAL A 84 7.98 -0.09 -15.48
CA VAL A 84 8.90 0.97 -15.92
C VAL A 84 8.14 2.21 -16.40
N ASN A 85 7.04 2.03 -17.13
CA ASN A 85 6.20 3.15 -17.56
C ASN A 85 5.57 3.85 -16.35
N ILE A 86 5.07 3.11 -15.36
CA ILE A 86 4.54 3.68 -14.11
C ILE A 86 5.63 4.46 -13.35
N LEU A 87 6.85 3.93 -13.31
CA LEU A 87 7.99 4.60 -12.70
C LEU A 87 8.29 5.95 -13.33
N ARG A 88 8.19 6.04 -14.67
CA ARG A 88 8.52 7.24 -15.44
C ARG A 88 7.38 8.25 -15.48
N GLU A 89 6.16 7.78 -15.71
CA GLU A 89 5.01 8.61 -16.06
C GLU A 89 4.04 8.82 -14.89
N GLY A 90 4.23 8.08 -13.80
CA GLY A 90 3.31 8.07 -12.68
C GLY A 90 2.27 6.94 -12.78
N PHE A 91 1.43 6.84 -11.76
CA PHE A 91 0.46 5.75 -11.65
C PHE A 91 -0.92 6.18 -12.09
N ARG A 92 -1.45 5.52 -13.13
CA ARG A 92 -2.79 5.79 -13.67
C ARG A 92 -3.84 4.91 -13.00
N PHE A 93 -4.95 5.50 -12.59
CA PHE A 93 -6.06 4.77 -11.99
C PHE A 93 -7.41 5.31 -12.45
N ALA A 94 -8.41 4.43 -12.50
CA ALA A 94 -9.78 4.75 -12.86
C ALA A 94 -10.64 4.91 -11.60
N ASP A 95 -11.40 6.00 -11.51
CA ASP A 95 -12.30 6.41 -10.43
C ASP A 95 -11.67 6.60 -9.05
N SER A 96 -10.97 5.59 -8.55
CA SER A 96 -10.42 5.55 -7.20
C SER A 96 -9.16 4.70 -7.15
N PHE A 97 -8.17 5.20 -6.42
CA PHE A 97 -6.89 4.55 -6.24
C PHE A 97 -7.06 3.16 -5.58
N TYR A 98 -7.98 3.01 -4.63
CA TYR A 98 -8.25 1.77 -3.91
C TYR A 98 -8.78 0.62 -4.78
N LYS A 99 -9.30 0.92 -5.99
CA LYS A 99 -9.73 -0.13 -6.93
C LYS A 99 -8.54 -0.80 -7.64
N THR A 100 -7.41 -0.10 -7.75
CA THR A 100 -6.28 -0.49 -8.60
C THR A 100 -5.02 -0.81 -7.80
N ALA A 101 -4.83 -0.17 -6.65
CA ALA A 101 -3.76 -0.42 -5.70
C ALA A 101 -4.36 -0.73 -4.32
N PHE A 102 -3.64 -1.52 -3.52
CA PHE A 102 -4.07 -1.82 -2.16
C PHE A 102 -3.07 -1.30 -1.14
N GLN A 103 -3.59 -0.72 -0.07
CA GLN A 103 -2.76 -0.26 1.05
C GLN A 103 -2.16 -1.47 1.77
N VAL A 104 -0.93 -1.35 2.26
CA VAL A 104 -0.31 -2.32 3.17
C VAL A 104 -0.07 -1.69 4.54
N THR A 105 -0.12 -2.52 5.57
CA THR A 105 0.22 -2.14 6.95
C THR A 105 1.56 -2.76 7.34
N GLY A 106 2.03 -2.47 8.55
CA GLY A 106 3.25 -3.09 9.09
C GLY A 106 3.10 -4.58 9.40
N ASP A 107 1.90 -5.14 9.25
CA ASP A 107 1.63 -6.56 9.49
C ASP A 107 2.07 -7.42 8.29
N ARG A 108 3.09 -8.25 8.52
CA ARG A 108 3.63 -9.18 7.52
C ARG A 108 2.60 -10.23 7.10
N LEU A 109 1.72 -10.66 8.01
CA LEU A 109 0.70 -11.64 7.70
C LEU A 109 -0.32 -11.05 6.72
N GLU A 110 -0.74 -9.82 6.97
CA GLU A 110 -1.63 -9.10 6.08
C GLU A 110 -1.02 -8.96 4.68
N LEU A 111 0.27 -8.64 4.60
CA LEU A 111 1.01 -8.59 3.34
C LEU A 111 1.00 -9.94 2.60
N VAL A 112 1.24 -11.06 3.30
CA VAL A 112 1.20 -12.42 2.72
C VAL A 112 -0.18 -12.76 2.17
N VAL A 113 -1.24 -12.48 2.94
CA VAL A 113 -2.62 -12.73 2.51
C VAL A 113 -2.95 -11.92 1.27
N LYS A 114 -2.62 -10.62 1.29
CA LYS A 114 -2.84 -9.72 0.16
C LYS A 114 -2.04 -10.16 -1.06
N HIS A 115 -0.78 -10.52 -0.89
CA HIS A 115 0.08 -11.02 -1.97
C HIS A 115 -0.53 -12.26 -2.63
N ASN A 116 -0.87 -13.28 -1.85
CA ASN A 116 -1.48 -14.50 -2.41
C ASN A 116 -2.79 -14.22 -3.15
N SER A 117 -3.57 -13.23 -2.71
CA SER A 117 -4.79 -12.81 -3.39
C SER A 117 -4.59 -11.96 -4.64
N LYS A 118 -3.37 -11.49 -4.93
CA LYS A 118 -3.08 -10.55 -6.03
C LYS A 118 -1.97 -11.00 -6.97
N LYS A 119 -1.16 -11.98 -6.60
CA LYS A 119 0.00 -12.43 -7.39
C LYS A 119 -0.33 -12.94 -8.80
N TYR A 120 -1.56 -13.38 -9.04
CA TYR A 120 -2.01 -13.75 -10.39
C TYR A 120 -2.12 -12.56 -11.37
N PHE A 121 -2.12 -11.32 -10.88
CA PHE A 121 -2.09 -10.12 -11.74
C PHE A 121 -0.72 -9.85 -12.36
N GLY A 122 0.34 -10.49 -11.86
CA GLY A 122 1.68 -10.35 -12.41
C GLY A 122 2.79 -10.37 -11.37
N GLU A 123 4.02 -10.59 -11.82
CA GLU A 123 5.19 -10.76 -10.95
C GLU A 123 5.85 -9.45 -10.49
N TYR A 124 5.51 -8.33 -11.13
CA TYR A 124 6.05 -7.02 -10.81
C TYR A 124 5.12 -6.30 -9.84
N ILE A 125 5.67 -5.85 -8.72
CA ILE A 125 4.94 -5.07 -7.71
C ILE A 125 5.50 -3.66 -7.71
N VAL A 126 4.67 -2.69 -8.08
CA VAL A 126 4.94 -1.27 -7.90
C VAL A 126 4.65 -0.87 -6.46
N VAL A 127 5.61 -0.19 -5.83
CA VAL A 127 5.51 0.33 -4.47
C VAL A 127 5.27 1.83 -4.54
N ILE A 128 4.14 2.27 -3.98
CA ILE A 128 3.71 3.67 -3.97
C ILE A 128 3.68 4.14 -2.52
N CYS A 129 4.26 5.31 -2.24
CA CYS A 129 4.28 5.87 -0.89
C CYS A 129 3.86 7.35 -0.92
N ILE A 130 2.88 7.69 -0.09
CA ILE A 130 2.39 9.06 0.06
C ILE A 130 2.43 9.43 1.55
N SER A 131 3.12 10.51 1.88
CA SER A 131 3.24 11.03 3.24
C SER A 131 1.87 11.26 3.88
N GLU A 132 1.70 10.84 5.13
CA GLU A 132 0.48 11.14 5.90
C GLU A 132 0.29 12.66 6.07
N ASN A 133 1.38 13.42 6.12
CA ASN A 133 1.31 14.88 6.21
C ASN A 133 0.75 15.50 4.93
N ILE A 134 1.13 14.97 3.76
CA ILE A 134 0.61 15.44 2.46
C ILE A 134 -0.86 15.07 2.30
N ILE A 135 -1.23 13.83 2.66
CA ILE A 135 -2.63 13.39 2.63
C ILE A 135 -3.48 14.28 3.54
N ARG A 136 -3.03 14.54 4.76
CA ARG A 136 -3.73 15.42 5.71
C ARG A 136 -3.85 16.84 5.16
N PHE A 137 -2.75 17.41 4.66
CA PHE A 137 -2.74 18.74 4.06
C PHE A 137 -3.77 18.87 2.94
N TYR A 138 -3.82 17.93 1.99
CA TYR A 138 -4.78 17.99 0.90
C TYR A 138 -6.23 17.80 1.34
N ASN A 139 -6.49 16.88 2.26
CA ASN A 139 -7.84 16.72 2.80
C ASN A 139 -8.31 18.01 3.52
N ASP A 140 -7.44 18.65 4.29
CA ASP A 140 -7.76 19.90 4.98
C ASP A 140 -8.08 21.03 3.99
N GLU A 141 -7.29 21.16 2.91
CA GLU A 141 -7.55 22.16 1.86
C GLU A 141 -8.83 21.86 1.06
N ILE A 142 -9.17 20.60 0.83
CA ILE A 142 -10.44 20.20 0.22
C ILE A 142 -11.61 20.63 1.12
N ILE A 143 -11.53 20.35 2.42
CA ILE A 143 -12.59 20.72 3.37
C ILE A 143 -12.76 22.24 3.42
N LYS A 144 -11.66 23.00 3.52
CA LYS A 144 -11.68 24.48 3.51
C LYS A 144 -12.24 25.04 2.21
N SER A 145 -12.04 24.35 1.09
CA SER A 145 -12.51 24.78 -0.22
C SER A 145 -14.03 24.65 -0.40
N GLY A 146 -14.71 23.86 0.45
CA GLY A 146 -16.15 23.61 0.37
C GLY A 146 -16.56 22.62 -0.73
N VAL A 147 -15.59 22.02 -1.43
CA VAL A 147 -15.86 21.02 -2.48
C VAL A 147 -16.37 19.73 -1.83
N LYS A 148 -17.56 19.30 -2.22
CA LYS A 148 -18.17 18.04 -1.76
C LYS A 148 -17.78 16.89 -2.68
N ASN A 149 -17.75 15.67 -2.14
CA ASN A 149 -17.50 14.41 -2.87
C ASN A 149 -16.16 14.38 -3.63
N CYS A 150 -15.14 15.07 -3.12
CA CYS A 150 -13.79 15.03 -3.68
C CYS A 150 -12.83 14.33 -2.71
N HIS A 151 -12.03 13.41 -3.24
CA HIS A 151 -10.95 12.75 -2.52
C HIS A 151 -9.60 13.36 -2.93
N PHE A 152 -8.63 13.35 -2.02
CA PHE A 152 -7.29 13.91 -2.30
C PHE A 152 -6.64 13.32 -3.56
N GLU A 153 -6.90 12.04 -3.85
CA GLU A 153 -6.45 11.31 -5.03
C GLU A 153 -6.90 11.97 -6.35
N ASN A 154 -8.10 12.55 -6.37
CA ASN A 154 -8.68 13.18 -7.56
C ASN A 154 -8.01 14.53 -7.85
N ILE A 155 -7.41 15.16 -6.85
CA ILE A 155 -6.74 16.47 -6.97
C ILE A 155 -5.25 16.30 -7.21
N LEU A 156 -4.68 15.20 -6.72
CA LEU A 156 -3.28 14.86 -6.87
C LEU A 156 -2.80 14.67 -8.32
N THR A 157 -3.72 14.60 -9.27
CA THR A 157 -3.41 14.30 -10.66
C THR A 157 -2.51 15.36 -11.32
N GLU A 158 -1.38 14.94 -11.91
CA GLU A 158 -0.48 15.87 -12.62
C GLU A 158 -1.06 16.36 -13.95
N ARG A 159 -2.02 15.61 -14.49
CA ARG A 159 -2.63 15.87 -15.78
C ARG A 159 -4.15 16.02 -15.60
N PRO A 160 -4.81 16.81 -16.46
CA PRO A 160 -6.26 16.83 -16.51
C PRO A 160 -6.80 15.40 -16.62
N ALA A 161 -7.86 15.11 -15.88
CA ALA A 161 -8.46 13.79 -15.94
C ALA A 161 -9.03 13.54 -17.35
N ILE A 162 -8.90 12.31 -17.84
CA ILE A 162 -9.32 11.90 -19.18
C ILE A 162 -10.33 10.77 -19.03
N LEU A 163 -11.37 10.74 -19.85
CA LEU A 163 -12.30 9.61 -19.89
C LEU A 163 -11.67 8.46 -20.69
N ASN A 164 -11.78 7.23 -20.17
CA ASN A 164 -11.45 6.04 -20.94
C ASN A 164 -12.65 5.60 -21.81
N ASP A 165 -12.48 4.49 -22.55
CA ASP A 165 -13.54 3.93 -23.42
C ASP A 165 -14.80 3.49 -22.66
N ASN A 166 -14.67 3.22 -21.35
CA ASN A 166 -15.78 2.88 -20.46
C ASN A 166 -16.44 4.11 -19.82
N SER A 167 -16.04 5.33 -20.20
CA SER A 167 -16.43 6.60 -19.56
C SER A 167 -16.00 6.73 -18.10
N ASP A 168 -15.02 5.95 -17.65
CA ASP A 168 -14.40 6.13 -16.33
C ASP A 168 -13.42 7.29 -16.37
N THR A 169 -13.34 8.04 -15.27
CA THR A 169 -12.40 9.15 -15.15
C THR A 169 -11.02 8.62 -14.74
N ILE A 170 -10.02 8.85 -15.60
CA ILE A 170 -8.64 8.44 -15.37
C ILE A 170 -7.84 9.58 -14.74
N TYR A 171 -7.24 9.29 -13.60
CA TYR A 171 -6.33 10.17 -12.87
C TYR A 171 -4.89 9.64 -12.96
N THR A 172 -3.90 10.52 -12.81
CA THR A 172 -2.48 10.14 -12.87
C THR A 172 -1.74 10.67 -11.64
N LEU A 173 -1.38 9.77 -10.73
CA LEU A 173 -0.55 10.08 -9.57
C LEU A 173 0.89 10.41 -10.01
N PRO A 174 1.53 11.45 -9.47
CA PRO A 174 2.91 11.82 -9.76
C PRO A 174 3.92 10.68 -9.60
N SER A 175 4.94 10.63 -10.47
CA SER A 175 6.01 9.61 -10.40
C SER A 175 6.83 9.71 -9.11
N GLN A 176 6.89 10.88 -8.48
CA GLN A 176 7.58 11.12 -7.22
C GLN A 176 7.00 10.29 -6.07
N TYR A 177 5.72 9.92 -6.11
CA TYR A 177 5.15 9.02 -5.11
C TYR A 177 5.45 7.54 -5.39
N ILE A 178 6.04 7.21 -6.54
CA ILE A 178 6.41 5.85 -6.90
C ILE A 178 7.81 5.59 -6.35
N LYS A 179 7.91 4.75 -5.31
CA LYS A 179 9.19 4.39 -4.69
C LYS A 179 10.06 3.55 -5.61
N GLY A 180 9.41 2.71 -6.41
CA GLY A 180 10.06 1.79 -7.33
C GLY A 180 9.16 0.60 -7.61
N PHE A 181 9.73 -0.43 -8.21
CA PHE A 181 9.07 -1.71 -8.33
C PHE A 181 10.00 -2.85 -8.00
N ILE A 182 9.43 -4.01 -7.71
CA ILE A 182 10.15 -5.23 -7.41
C ILE A 182 9.64 -6.35 -8.31
N ASN A 183 10.51 -7.28 -8.68
CA ASN A 183 10.07 -8.59 -9.17
C ASN A 183 10.03 -9.52 -7.95
N TYR A 184 8.83 -9.95 -7.52
CA TYR A 184 8.74 -10.78 -6.31
C TYR A 184 9.24 -12.21 -6.53
N SER A 185 9.32 -12.69 -7.77
CA SER A 185 9.87 -14.00 -8.12
C SER A 185 11.38 -14.03 -7.94
N THR A 186 12.08 -12.96 -8.37
CA THR A 186 13.55 -12.87 -8.34
C THR A 186 14.11 -12.11 -7.13
N GLY A 187 13.30 -11.25 -6.50
CA GLY A 187 13.73 -10.35 -5.43
C GLY A 187 14.48 -9.10 -5.91
N GLU A 188 14.53 -8.88 -7.23
CA GLU A 188 15.14 -7.69 -7.81
C GLU A 188 14.32 -6.45 -7.47
N ILE A 189 15.04 -5.36 -7.20
CA ILE A 189 14.47 -4.08 -6.77
C ILE A 189 14.96 -3.00 -7.73
N PHE A 190 14.01 -2.25 -8.27
CA PHE A 190 14.22 -1.17 -9.21
C PHE A 190 13.73 0.13 -8.55
N PRO A 191 14.60 0.83 -7.80
CA PRO A 191 14.22 2.06 -7.10
C PRO A 191 14.01 3.22 -8.09
N ASN A 192 13.09 4.12 -7.77
CA ASN A 192 12.90 5.36 -8.50
C ASN A 192 13.86 6.44 -7.97
N PRO A 193 14.79 6.99 -8.78
CA PRO A 193 15.66 8.09 -8.34
C PRO A 193 14.89 9.39 -8.07
N ALA A 194 13.68 9.55 -8.62
CA ALA A 194 12.83 10.72 -8.40
C ALA A 194 11.87 10.58 -7.21
N PHE A 195 11.98 9.49 -6.43
CA PHE A 195 11.08 9.22 -5.32
C PHE A 195 11.18 10.28 -4.23
N ASP A 196 10.02 10.87 -3.90
CA ASP A 196 9.81 11.74 -2.75
C ASP A 196 8.36 11.56 -2.25
N TYR A 197 8.20 10.82 -1.16
CA TYR A 197 6.88 10.60 -0.55
C TYR A 197 6.28 11.88 0.06
N ASN A 198 7.08 12.93 0.30
CA ASN A 198 6.61 14.24 0.76
C ASN A 198 6.41 15.24 -0.39
N TYR A 199 6.49 14.79 -1.65
CA TYR A 199 6.27 15.66 -2.79
C TYR A 199 4.93 16.38 -2.66
N ASN A 200 4.92 17.68 -2.97
CA ASN A 200 3.72 18.49 -3.01
C ASN A 200 3.53 19.00 -4.44
N SER A 201 2.54 18.46 -5.14
CA SER A 201 2.33 18.79 -6.55
C SER A 201 1.88 20.25 -6.71
N PRO A 202 2.53 21.05 -7.57
CA PRO A 202 2.07 22.41 -7.87
C PRO A 202 0.71 22.42 -8.57
N TRP A 203 0.33 21.30 -9.20
CA TRP A 203 -0.98 21.13 -9.85
C TRP A 203 -2.13 21.05 -8.85
N PHE A 204 -1.86 20.76 -7.57
CA PHE A 204 -2.89 20.63 -6.55
C PHE A 204 -3.78 21.87 -6.46
N ASN A 205 -3.18 23.06 -6.34
CA ASN A 205 -3.94 24.32 -6.22
C ASN A 205 -4.73 24.63 -7.50
N ILE A 206 -4.18 24.30 -8.66
CA ILE A 206 -4.83 24.47 -9.96
C ILE A 206 -6.06 23.55 -10.06
N ASN A 207 -5.91 22.29 -9.67
CA ASN A 207 -7.01 21.32 -9.70
C ASN A 207 -8.09 21.66 -8.67
N LEU A 208 -7.71 22.10 -7.47
CA LEU A 208 -8.64 22.51 -6.42
C LEU A 208 -9.49 23.72 -6.84
N SER A 209 -8.88 24.71 -7.49
CA SER A 209 -9.61 25.88 -8.00
C SER A 209 -10.59 25.55 -9.11
N ARG A 210 -10.26 24.59 -9.99
CA ARG A 210 -11.17 24.12 -11.05
C ARG A 210 -12.43 23.45 -10.51
N LEU A 211 -12.34 22.76 -9.37
CA LEU A 211 -13.48 22.08 -8.74
C LEU A 211 -14.43 23.02 -7.99
N LYS A 212 -14.05 24.28 -7.78
CA LYS A 212 -14.90 25.31 -7.17
C LYS A 212 -15.85 26.00 -8.16
N LEU A 213 -15.57 25.88 -9.46
CA LEU A 213 -16.38 26.46 -10.55
C LEU A 213 -17.54 25.54 -10.89
#